data_AF-A0A938INW2-F1
#
_entry.id   AF-A0A938INW2-F1
#
_cell.length_a   1.000
_cell.length_b   1.000
_cell.length_c   1.000
_cell.angle_alpha   90.00
_cell.angle_beta   90.00
_cell.angle_gamma   90.00
#
_symmetry.space_group_name_H-M   'P 1'
#
loop_
_entity.id
_entity.type
_entity.pdbx_description
1 polymer ?
#
loop_
_entity_poly.entity_id
_entity_poly.type
_entity_poly.pdbx_seq_one_letter_code
_entity_poly.pdbx_strand_id
1 'polypeptide(L)'
;MHGPWADRMRGRVTRCVALTLAVGLVVPHARGQESPGEELKKLIDGFTQAQQAFMSEYREAKTDEERQKLIAEKMPKADGVAAQIMQLAAKTPADAASLDGLVWVLQNVREPKTTAEAVRLVLEHHAGSDRLAGVCRVMATQLAPEAEDLMRALIEKNPHREVQGWACYSLARQLKQRAELVAFVTQRPDMKERLAEFYGSGLADRIAKTDANRLNAEIEELLGRVVKDYADVQNGTLAKSVERELFEIQNLAIGKSAPEIDGEDVDGVVFKLSEYRGKVVVLDFWGDW
;
A
#
# COMPACT_ATOMS: atom_id res chain seq x y z
N MET A 1 -60.46 4.69 71.84
CA MET A 1 -61.81 5.05 71.37
C MET A 1 -61.94 4.58 69.93
N HIS A 2 -63.06 3.89 69.62
CA HIS A 2 -63.52 3.32 68.35
C HIS A 2 -62.76 2.11 67.75
N GLY A 3 -63.36 0.90 67.86
CA GLY A 3 -63.05 -0.33 67.08
C GLY A 3 -63.75 -0.33 65.70
N PRO A 4 -64.13 -1.46 65.06
CA PRO A 4 -63.95 -2.90 65.40
C PRO A 4 -63.50 -3.86 64.23
N TRP A 5 -62.97 -5.02 64.61
CA TRP A 5 -63.16 -6.41 64.06
C TRP A 5 -63.00 -6.81 62.56
N ALA A 6 -62.24 -7.92 62.39
CA ALA A 6 -62.41 -9.07 61.46
C ALA A 6 -62.35 -8.80 59.93
N ASP A 7 -61.91 -9.69 59.02
CA ASP A 7 -61.55 -11.09 59.04
C ASP A 7 -60.68 -11.40 57.79
N ARG A 8 -60.12 -12.62 57.77
CA ARG A 8 -59.40 -13.32 56.69
C ARG A 8 -59.93 -13.10 55.26
N MET A 9 -59.03 -13.15 54.27
CA MET A 9 -59.03 -14.20 53.23
C MET A 9 -57.70 -14.24 52.44
N ARG A 10 -57.29 -15.48 52.14
CA ARG A 10 -56.11 -15.89 51.38
C ARG A 10 -56.27 -15.53 49.90
N GLY A 11 -55.26 -14.92 49.31
CA GLY A 11 -55.06 -14.83 47.85
C GLY A 11 -53.59 -15.09 47.53
N ARG A 12 -53.32 -16.23 46.89
CA ARG A 12 -51.97 -16.61 46.41
C ARG A 12 -51.54 -15.60 45.36
N VAL A 13 -50.43 -14.89 45.60
CA VAL A 13 -49.71 -14.20 44.53
C VAL A 13 -48.33 -14.83 44.42
N THR A 14 -48.28 -15.83 43.54
CA THR A 14 -47.06 -16.43 43.01
C THR A 14 -46.24 -15.32 42.35
N ARG A 15 -45.17 -14.84 42.98
CA ARG A 15 -44.19 -13.95 42.32
C ARG A 15 -43.16 -14.83 41.63
N CYS A 16 -43.34 -14.99 40.32
CA CYS A 16 -42.38 -15.58 39.41
C CYS A 16 -41.07 -14.79 39.45
N VAL A 17 -39.99 -15.46 39.83
CA VAL A 17 -38.61 -15.02 39.59
C VAL A 17 -38.36 -15.17 38.08
N ALA A 18 -38.29 -14.07 37.36
CA ALA A 18 -37.85 -14.07 35.97
C ALA A 18 -36.32 -14.26 35.95
N LEU A 19 -35.89 -15.52 35.85
CA LEU A 19 -34.55 -15.86 35.39
C LEU A 19 -34.48 -15.50 33.90
N THR A 20 -33.81 -14.41 33.56
CA THR A 20 -33.39 -14.13 32.19
C THR A 20 -32.26 -15.09 31.84
N LEU A 21 -32.64 -16.27 31.34
CA LEU A 21 -31.75 -17.12 30.57
C LEU A 21 -31.37 -16.36 29.29
N ALA A 22 -30.16 -15.81 29.27
CA ALA A 22 -29.50 -15.43 28.03
C ALA A 22 -29.21 -16.71 27.24
N VAL A 23 -30.19 -17.16 26.47
CA VAL A 23 -29.98 -18.16 25.42
C VAL A 23 -29.11 -17.47 24.38
N GLY A 24 -27.79 -17.71 24.45
CA GLY A 24 -26.91 -17.47 23.33
C GLY A 24 -27.45 -18.27 22.16
N LEU A 25 -28.02 -17.57 21.17
CA LEU A 25 -28.32 -18.12 19.87
C LEU A 25 -26.98 -18.49 19.22
N VAL A 26 -26.50 -19.69 19.54
CA VAL A 26 -25.57 -20.41 18.68
C VAL A 26 -26.39 -20.76 17.45
N VAL A 27 -26.27 -19.93 16.41
CA VAL A 27 -26.73 -20.30 15.07
C VAL A 27 -26.02 -21.61 14.74
N PRO A 28 -26.74 -22.71 14.47
CA PRO A 28 -26.09 -23.94 14.06
C PRO A 28 -25.38 -23.67 12.74
N HIS A 29 -24.04 -23.65 12.75
CA HIS A 29 -23.28 -23.77 11.51
C HIS A 29 -23.71 -25.08 10.85
N ALA A 30 -24.33 -24.99 9.68
CA ALA A 30 -24.66 -26.16 8.88
C ALA A 30 -23.37 -26.95 8.64
N ARG A 31 -23.26 -28.14 9.22
CA ARG A 31 -22.13 -29.06 8.99
C ARG A 31 -22.07 -29.37 7.49
N GLY A 32 -21.13 -28.74 6.79
CA GLY A 32 -20.84 -29.03 5.38
C GLY A 32 -20.50 -27.83 4.49
N GLN A 33 -20.72 -26.58 4.92
CA GLN A 33 -20.24 -25.41 4.18
C GLN A 33 -18.88 -24.95 4.72
N GLU A 34 -17.89 -24.81 3.85
CA GLU A 34 -16.60 -24.18 4.15
C GLU A 34 -16.85 -22.77 4.70
N SER A 35 -16.11 -22.37 5.73
CA SER A 35 -16.21 -21.01 6.25
C SER A 35 -15.67 -20.01 5.21
N PRO A 36 -16.15 -18.74 5.20
CA PRO A 36 -15.61 -17.72 4.30
C PRO A 36 -14.07 -17.57 4.38
N GLY A 37 -13.48 -17.78 5.56
CA GLY A 37 -12.03 -17.76 5.74
C GLY A 37 -11.31 -18.95 5.07
N GLU A 38 -11.89 -20.15 5.10
CA GLU A 38 -11.35 -21.31 4.38
C GLU A 38 -11.45 -21.13 2.86
N GLU A 39 -12.57 -20.56 2.37
CA GLU A 39 -12.73 -20.23 0.95
C GLU A 39 -11.71 -19.18 0.49
N LEU A 40 -11.51 -18.10 1.26
CA LEU A 40 -10.51 -17.07 0.97
C LEU A 40 -9.10 -17.66 0.88
N LYS A 41 -8.72 -18.49 1.85
CA LYS A 41 -7.41 -19.14 1.86
C LYS A 41 -7.21 -20.02 0.62
N LYS A 42 -8.21 -20.81 0.27
CA LYS A 42 -8.17 -21.70 -0.91
C LYS A 42 -8.01 -20.94 -2.22
N LEU A 43 -8.65 -19.77 -2.35
CA LEU A 43 -8.49 -18.89 -3.50
C LEU A 43 -7.05 -18.36 -3.62
N ILE A 44 -6.48 -17.87 -2.51
CA ILE A 44 -5.11 -17.34 -2.46
C ILE A 44 -4.09 -18.45 -2.76
N ASP A 45 -4.24 -19.62 -2.12
CA ASP A 45 -3.35 -20.76 -2.31
C ASP A 45 -3.43 -21.30 -3.74
N GLY A 46 -4.64 -21.40 -4.30
CA GLY A 46 -4.86 -21.86 -5.67
C GLY A 46 -4.22 -20.93 -6.71
N PHE A 47 -4.35 -19.61 -6.55
CA PHE A 47 -3.67 -18.66 -7.42
C PHE A 47 -2.15 -18.72 -7.29
N THR A 48 -1.64 -18.84 -6.06
CA THR A 48 -0.20 -18.97 -5.80
C THR A 48 0.38 -20.21 -6.48
N GLN A 49 -0.31 -21.35 -6.40
CA GLN A 49 0.09 -22.59 -7.08
C GLN A 49 0.08 -22.42 -8.60
N ALA A 50 -0.96 -21.79 -9.15
CA ALA A 50 -1.04 -21.52 -10.59
C ALA A 50 0.11 -20.60 -11.06
N GLN A 51 0.46 -19.57 -10.27
CA GLN A 51 1.60 -18.70 -10.56
C GLN A 51 2.93 -19.45 -10.51
N GLN A 52 3.13 -20.31 -9.52
CA GLN A 52 4.36 -21.11 -9.40
C GLN A 52 4.52 -22.06 -10.59
N ALA A 53 3.43 -22.75 -10.98
CA ALA A 53 3.43 -23.63 -12.15
C ALA A 53 3.78 -22.84 -13.44
N PHE A 54 3.11 -21.71 -13.66
CA PHE A 54 3.40 -20.83 -14.80
C PHE A 54 4.85 -20.35 -14.81
N MET A 55 5.36 -19.85 -13.67
CA MET A 55 6.74 -19.34 -13.58
C MET A 55 7.80 -20.42 -13.78
N SER A 56 7.51 -21.67 -13.42
CA SER A 56 8.39 -22.81 -13.72
C SER A 56 8.49 -23.02 -15.23
N GLU A 57 7.36 -23.13 -15.92
CA GLU A 57 7.34 -23.31 -17.38
C GLU A 57 7.95 -22.11 -18.10
N TYR A 58 7.66 -20.89 -17.64
CA TYR A 58 8.18 -19.66 -18.23
C TYR A 58 9.72 -19.58 -18.17
N ARG A 59 10.32 -20.07 -17.08
CA ARG A 59 11.79 -20.12 -16.92
C ARG A 59 12.44 -21.19 -17.79
N GLU A 60 11.74 -22.28 -18.08
CA GLU A 60 12.22 -23.37 -18.94
C GLU A 60 12.11 -23.06 -20.44
N ALA A 61 11.24 -22.13 -20.82
CA ALA A 61 11.10 -21.65 -22.20
C ALA A 61 12.42 -21.07 -22.72
N LYS A 62 12.81 -21.47 -23.93
CA LYS A 62 14.10 -21.13 -24.54
C LYS A 62 14.00 -19.92 -25.45
N THR A 63 12.85 -19.71 -26.08
CA THR A 63 12.64 -18.59 -27.01
C THR A 63 11.63 -17.60 -26.48
N ASP A 64 11.67 -16.39 -27.04
CA ASP A 64 10.70 -15.36 -26.69
C ASP A 64 9.30 -15.70 -27.21
N GLU A 65 9.18 -16.38 -28.35
CA GLU A 65 7.90 -16.87 -28.87
C GLU A 65 7.23 -17.86 -27.93
N GLU A 66 8.00 -18.80 -27.36
CA GLU A 66 7.51 -19.74 -26.35
C GLU A 66 7.03 -19.00 -25.09
N ARG A 67 7.80 -18.02 -24.61
CA ARG A 67 7.43 -17.18 -23.47
C ARG A 67 6.15 -16.38 -23.73
N GLN A 68 6.01 -15.78 -24.91
CA GLN A 68 4.81 -15.02 -25.27
C GLN A 68 3.58 -15.91 -25.34
N LYS A 69 3.71 -17.13 -25.90
CA LYS A 69 2.61 -18.10 -25.92
C LYS A 69 2.20 -18.52 -24.51
N LEU A 70 3.17 -18.80 -23.63
CA LEU A 70 2.90 -19.11 -22.22
C LEU A 70 2.19 -17.95 -21.51
N ILE A 71 2.63 -16.70 -21.73
CA ILE A 71 1.97 -15.53 -21.16
C ILE A 71 0.51 -15.46 -21.62
N ALA A 72 0.26 -15.61 -22.92
CA ALA A 72 -1.08 -15.49 -23.48
C ALA A 72 -2.03 -16.60 -23.00
N GLU A 73 -1.54 -17.83 -22.86
CA GLU A 73 -2.39 -19.01 -22.60
C GLU A 73 -2.46 -19.39 -21.11
N LYS A 74 -1.38 -19.20 -20.35
CA LYS A 74 -1.23 -19.78 -19.01
C LYS A 74 -1.01 -18.77 -17.89
N MET A 75 -0.73 -17.50 -18.18
CA MET A 75 -0.51 -16.51 -17.13
C MET A 75 -1.76 -16.38 -16.25
N PRO A 76 -1.67 -16.69 -14.94
CA PRO A 76 -2.82 -16.57 -14.05
C PRO A 76 -3.28 -15.10 -13.95
N LYS A 77 -4.58 -14.87 -14.14
CA LYS A 77 -5.16 -13.53 -14.09
C LYS A 77 -5.74 -13.26 -12.69
N ALA A 78 -5.23 -12.21 -12.05
CA ALA A 78 -5.63 -11.86 -10.70
C ALA A 78 -7.09 -11.36 -10.60
N ASP A 79 -7.61 -10.71 -11.66
CA ASP A 79 -8.92 -10.02 -11.61
C ASP A 79 -10.08 -10.93 -11.23
N GLY A 80 -10.12 -12.16 -11.76
CA GLY A 80 -11.20 -13.11 -11.44
C GLY A 80 -11.16 -13.59 -9.99
N VAL A 81 -9.95 -13.84 -9.47
CA VAL A 81 -9.74 -14.26 -8.07
C VAL A 81 -10.02 -13.10 -7.13
N ALA A 82 -9.59 -11.89 -7.49
CA ALA A 82 -9.84 -10.67 -6.73
C ALA A 82 -11.33 -10.40 -6.56
N ALA A 83 -12.14 -10.55 -7.63
CA ALA A 83 -13.58 -10.36 -7.54
C ALA A 83 -14.24 -11.31 -6.51
N GLN A 84 -13.81 -12.57 -6.47
CA GLN A 84 -14.29 -13.55 -5.50
C GLN A 84 -13.83 -13.23 -4.07
N ILE A 85 -12.56 -12.87 -3.90
CA ILE A 85 -12.01 -12.43 -2.62
C ILE A 85 -12.77 -11.22 -2.08
N MET A 86 -13.02 -10.20 -2.91
CA MET A 86 -13.76 -9.00 -2.50
C MET A 86 -15.19 -9.32 -2.06
N GLN A 87 -15.88 -10.23 -2.77
CA GLN A 87 -17.23 -10.67 -2.38
C GLN A 87 -17.25 -11.42 -1.04
N LEU A 88 -16.24 -12.25 -0.77
CA LEU A 88 -16.15 -12.99 0.50
C LEU A 88 -15.74 -12.07 1.65
N ALA A 89 -14.71 -11.24 1.45
CA ALA A 89 -14.24 -10.29 2.46
C ALA A 89 -15.36 -9.33 2.88
N ALA A 90 -16.20 -8.86 1.95
CA ALA A 90 -17.34 -7.99 2.28
C ALA A 90 -18.40 -8.65 3.18
N LYS A 91 -18.49 -9.99 3.22
CA LYS A 91 -19.44 -10.71 4.09
C LYS A 91 -18.92 -10.86 5.52
N THR A 92 -17.61 -10.90 5.70
CA THR A 92 -16.94 -11.09 6.99
C THR A 92 -15.82 -10.05 7.20
N PRO A 93 -16.10 -8.74 7.09
CA PRO A 93 -15.06 -7.75 6.82
C PRO A 93 -14.11 -7.49 8.00
N ALA A 94 -14.42 -7.96 9.21
CA ALA A 94 -13.53 -7.88 10.37
C ALA A 94 -12.70 -9.15 10.61
N ASP A 95 -12.90 -10.21 9.83
CA ASP A 95 -12.19 -11.49 10.01
C ASP A 95 -10.71 -11.36 9.58
N ALA A 96 -9.83 -12.04 10.30
CA ALA A 96 -8.41 -12.12 9.95
C ALA A 96 -8.18 -12.65 8.53
N ALA A 97 -9.00 -13.59 8.06
CA ALA A 97 -8.92 -14.12 6.69
C ALA A 97 -9.36 -13.08 5.64
N SER A 98 -10.32 -12.21 5.97
CA SER A 98 -10.70 -11.10 5.09
C SER A 98 -9.54 -10.12 4.91
N LEU A 99 -8.78 -9.84 5.98
CA LEU A 99 -7.55 -9.06 5.84
C LEU A 99 -6.54 -9.75 4.90
N ASP A 100 -6.33 -11.06 4.99
CA ASP A 100 -5.43 -11.77 4.08
C ASP A 100 -5.86 -11.63 2.62
N GLY A 101 -7.17 -11.77 2.36
CA GLY A 101 -7.75 -11.53 1.04
C GLY A 101 -7.53 -10.09 0.55
N LEU A 102 -7.83 -9.10 1.37
CA LEU A 102 -7.69 -7.69 1.00
C LEU A 102 -6.22 -7.30 0.76
N VAL A 103 -5.29 -7.80 1.59
CA VAL A 103 -3.84 -7.66 1.38
C VAL A 103 -3.46 -8.25 0.03
N TRP A 104 -3.92 -9.46 -0.28
CA TRP A 104 -3.65 -10.10 -1.56
C TRP A 104 -4.17 -9.28 -2.74
N VAL A 105 -5.39 -8.71 -2.64
CA VAL A 105 -5.98 -7.85 -3.68
C VAL A 105 -5.11 -6.62 -3.91
N LEU A 106 -4.73 -5.89 -2.85
CA LEU A 106 -3.89 -4.70 -2.96
C LEU A 106 -2.50 -5.00 -3.55
N GLN A 107 -2.00 -6.22 -3.37
CA GLN A 107 -0.72 -6.64 -3.94
C GLN A 107 -0.82 -6.98 -5.43
N ASN A 108 -1.91 -7.61 -5.87
CA ASN A 108 -2.01 -8.24 -7.19
C ASN A 108 -2.91 -7.50 -8.19
N VAL A 109 -3.71 -6.54 -7.74
CA VAL A 109 -4.65 -5.79 -8.60
C VAL A 109 -4.28 -4.31 -8.61
N ARG A 110 -4.50 -3.66 -9.76
CA ARG A 110 -4.29 -2.22 -9.97
C ARG A 110 -5.54 -1.52 -10.50
N GLU A 111 -6.64 -2.24 -10.68
CA GLU A 111 -7.91 -1.67 -11.13
C GLU A 111 -8.42 -0.67 -10.08
N PRO A 112 -8.73 0.59 -10.46
CA PRO A 112 -8.99 1.65 -9.50
C PRO A 112 -10.16 1.38 -8.55
N LYS A 113 -11.28 0.85 -9.03
CA LYS A 113 -12.47 0.65 -8.18
C LYS A 113 -12.24 -0.44 -7.14
N THR A 114 -11.62 -1.53 -7.54
CA THR A 114 -11.25 -2.65 -6.66
C THR A 114 -10.23 -2.21 -5.63
N THR A 115 -9.24 -1.42 -6.06
CA THR A 115 -8.23 -0.85 -5.15
C THR A 115 -8.88 0.06 -4.11
N ALA A 116 -9.74 0.98 -4.55
CA ALA A 116 -10.46 1.90 -3.67
C ALA A 116 -11.31 1.16 -2.63
N GLU A 117 -12.06 0.14 -3.07
CA GLU A 117 -12.91 -0.65 -2.17
C GLU A 117 -12.08 -1.50 -1.19
N ALA A 118 -10.97 -2.09 -1.65
CA ALA A 118 -10.07 -2.83 -0.77
C ALA A 118 -9.42 -1.92 0.28
N VAL A 119 -8.97 -0.72 -0.10
CA VAL A 119 -8.46 0.28 0.85
C VAL A 119 -9.54 0.66 1.86
N ARG A 120 -10.78 0.90 1.43
CA ARG A 120 -11.90 1.25 2.31
C ARG A 120 -12.12 0.18 3.37
N LEU A 121 -12.24 -1.08 2.98
CA LEU A 121 -12.44 -2.20 3.91
C LEU A 121 -11.25 -2.38 4.87
N VAL A 122 -10.02 -2.23 4.39
CA VAL A 122 -8.82 -2.28 5.25
C VAL A 122 -8.85 -1.17 6.30
N LEU A 123 -9.18 0.07 5.91
CA LEU A 123 -9.23 1.20 6.84
C LEU A 123 -10.37 1.08 7.86
N GLU A 124 -11.53 0.57 7.45
CA GLU A 124 -12.70 0.43 8.31
C GLU A 124 -12.52 -0.68 9.36
N HIS A 125 -11.90 -1.80 8.99
CA HIS A 125 -11.92 -3.02 9.81
C HIS A 125 -10.55 -3.51 10.28
N HIS A 126 -9.48 -3.06 9.64
CA HIS A 126 -8.15 -3.66 9.83
C HIS A 126 -7.01 -2.65 10.00
N ALA A 127 -7.32 -1.35 10.13
CA ALA A 127 -6.31 -0.28 10.20
C ALA A 127 -5.28 -0.45 11.33
N GLY A 128 -5.60 -1.23 12.36
CA GLY A 128 -4.70 -1.52 13.48
C GLY A 128 -3.77 -2.71 13.32
N SER A 129 -3.79 -3.44 12.19
CA SER A 129 -2.97 -4.64 12.01
C SER A 129 -1.52 -4.32 11.64
N ASP A 130 -0.58 -5.07 12.23
CA ASP A 130 0.85 -5.08 11.90
C ASP A 130 1.16 -5.63 10.50
N ARG A 131 0.31 -6.54 9.98
CA ARG A 131 0.43 -7.13 8.63
C ARG A 131 0.40 -6.09 7.51
N LEU A 132 -0.07 -4.87 7.79
CA LEU A 132 -0.11 -3.77 6.82
C LEU A 132 1.27 -3.22 6.44
N ALA A 133 2.35 -3.53 7.18
CA ALA A 133 3.70 -3.13 6.79
C ALA A 133 4.08 -3.66 5.39
N GLY A 134 3.70 -4.91 5.10
CA GLY A 134 3.91 -5.51 3.77
C GLY A 134 3.11 -4.81 2.67
N VAL A 135 1.89 -4.36 2.97
CA VAL A 135 1.04 -3.59 2.04
C VAL A 135 1.66 -2.24 1.74
N CYS A 136 2.10 -1.50 2.76
CA CYS A 136 2.79 -0.23 2.59
C CYS A 136 3.96 -0.36 1.61
N ARG A 137 4.82 -1.37 1.79
CA ARG A 137 5.98 -1.60 0.92
C ARG A 137 5.60 -1.83 -0.54
N VAL A 138 4.57 -2.63 -0.81
CA VAL A 138 4.14 -2.95 -2.20
C VAL A 138 3.45 -1.76 -2.86
N MET A 139 2.77 -0.91 -2.09
CA MET A 139 2.03 0.24 -2.61
C MET A 139 2.87 1.52 -2.75
N ALA A 140 4.18 1.48 -2.50
CA ALA A 140 5.08 2.63 -2.53
C ALA A 140 5.14 3.38 -3.88
N THR A 141 4.74 2.73 -4.98
CA THR A 141 4.74 3.31 -6.33
C THR A 141 3.33 3.42 -6.93
N GLN A 142 2.28 3.41 -6.09
CA GLN A 142 0.91 3.56 -6.54
C GLN A 142 0.50 5.03 -6.59
N LEU A 143 0.00 5.48 -7.74
CA LEU A 143 -0.40 6.88 -7.96
C LEU A 143 -1.88 7.16 -7.65
N ALA A 144 -2.68 6.13 -7.36
CA ALA A 144 -4.08 6.27 -7.01
C ALA A 144 -4.27 7.13 -5.73
N PRO A 145 -5.26 8.03 -5.69
CA PRO A 145 -5.58 8.81 -4.48
C PRO A 145 -5.78 7.95 -3.23
N GLU A 146 -6.46 6.82 -3.38
CA GLU A 146 -6.81 5.93 -2.27
C GLU A 146 -5.58 5.25 -1.67
N ALA A 147 -4.54 5.02 -2.49
CA ALA A 147 -3.26 4.54 -2.00
C ALA A 147 -2.54 5.58 -1.12
N GLU A 148 -2.72 6.87 -1.41
CA GLU A 148 -2.20 7.97 -0.59
C GLU A 148 -2.99 8.07 0.72
N ASP A 149 -4.32 8.04 0.64
CA ASP A 149 -5.21 8.09 1.79
C ASP A 149 -4.95 6.94 2.78
N LEU A 150 -4.67 5.74 2.27
CA LEU A 150 -4.24 4.59 3.07
C LEU A 150 -2.95 4.91 3.83
N MET A 151 -1.89 5.37 3.16
CA MET A 151 -0.62 5.66 3.84
C MET A 151 -0.80 6.75 4.91
N ARG A 152 -1.53 7.84 4.60
CA ARG A 152 -1.80 8.92 5.55
C ARG A 152 -2.55 8.41 6.79
N ALA A 153 -3.60 7.61 6.59
CA ALA A 153 -4.37 7.05 7.69
C ALA A 153 -3.54 6.08 8.55
N LEU A 154 -2.64 5.28 7.96
CA LEU A 154 -1.77 4.37 8.71
C LEU A 154 -0.71 5.12 9.52
N ILE A 155 -0.15 6.21 8.98
CA ILE A 155 0.77 7.08 9.71
C ILE A 155 0.10 7.67 10.96
N GLU A 156 -1.18 8.04 10.86
CA GLU A 156 -1.93 8.67 11.96
C GLU A 156 -2.46 7.66 12.98
N LYS A 157 -3.02 6.52 12.53
CA LYS A 157 -3.89 5.67 13.35
C LYS A 157 -3.34 4.29 13.66
N ASN A 158 -2.38 3.78 12.88
CA ASN A 158 -1.88 2.43 13.12
C ASN A 158 -0.98 2.40 14.37
N PRO A 159 -1.16 1.45 15.31
CA PRO A 159 -0.40 1.41 16.56
C PRO A 159 1.02 0.85 16.39
N HIS A 160 1.35 0.26 15.25
CA HIS A 160 2.63 -0.43 15.02
C HIS A 160 3.64 0.48 14.31
N ARG A 161 4.80 0.67 14.95
CA ARG A 161 5.91 1.49 14.42
C ARG A 161 6.41 1.01 13.06
N GLU A 162 6.51 -0.31 12.86
CA GLU A 162 6.91 -0.89 11.56
C GLU A 162 5.96 -0.42 10.44
N VAL A 163 4.65 -0.43 10.68
CA VAL A 163 3.65 0.04 9.72
C VAL A 163 3.78 1.55 9.50
N GLN A 164 3.90 2.34 10.56
CA GLN A 164 4.04 3.79 10.46
C GLN A 164 5.30 4.19 9.68
N GLY A 165 6.44 3.54 9.94
CA GLY A 165 7.69 3.79 9.23
C GLY A 165 7.61 3.46 7.74
N TRP A 166 7.08 2.28 7.40
CA TRP A 166 6.84 1.92 5.99
C TRP A 166 5.81 2.83 5.33
N ALA A 167 4.76 3.25 6.03
CA ALA A 167 3.76 4.16 5.48
C ALA A 167 4.34 5.56 5.21
N CYS A 168 5.19 6.10 6.10
CA CYS A 168 5.92 7.35 5.86
C CYS A 168 6.81 7.25 4.62
N TYR A 169 7.62 6.18 4.52
CA TYR A 169 8.49 5.98 3.38
C TYR A 169 7.71 5.79 2.07
N SER A 170 6.68 4.95 2.09
CA SER A 170 5.85 4.71 0.91
C SER A 170 5.08 5.94 0.46
N LEU A 171 4.56 6.76 1.39
CA LEU A 171 3.94 8.03 1.05
C LEU A 171 4.94 8.96 0.37
N ALA A 172 6.15 9.11 0.92
CA ALA A 172 7.20 9.93 0.31
C ALA A 172 7.53 9.47 -1.13
N ARG A 173 7.61 8.15 -1.36
CA ARG A 173 7.82 7.58 -2.70
C ARG A 173 6.68 7.88 -3.67
N GLN A 174 5.42 7.80 -3.21
CA GLN A 174 4.26 8.16 -4.03
C GLN A 174 4.26 9.66 -4.38
N LEU A 175 4.56 10.53 -3.40
CA LEU A 175 4.66 11.97 -3.63
C LEU A 175 5.80 12.32 -4.58
N LYS A 176 6.94 11.61 -4.50
CA LYS A 176 8.07 11.78 -5.43
C LYS A 176 7.66 11.49 -6.87
N GLN A 177 7.00 10.36 -7.12
CA GLN A 177 6.48 10.04 -8.45
C GLN A 177 5.46 11.08 -8.95
N ARG A 178 4.62 11.61 -8.06
CA ARG A 178 3.71 12.72 -8.41
C ARG A 178 4.47 14.00 -8.75
N ALA A 179 5.50 14.37 -7.99
CA ALA A 179 6.31 15.55 -8.26
C ALA A 179 7.03 15.45 -9.62
N GLU A 180 7.52 14.24 -9.97
CA GLU A 180 8.09 13.96 -11.30
C GLU A 180 7.05 14.17 -12.41
N LEU A 181 5.82 13.68 -12.22
CA LEU A 181 4.72 13.91 -13.17
C LEU A 181 4.32 15.39 -13.28
N VAL A 182 4.31 16.14 -12.16
CA VAL A 182 4.05 17.59 -12.16
C VAL A 182 5.12 18.31 -12.97
N ALA A 183 6.39 18.01 -12.73
CA ALA A 183 7.50 18.61 -13.46
C ALA A 183 7.41 18.28 -14.96
N PHE A 184 7.08 17.03 -15.29
CA PHE A 184 6.92 16.58 -16.68
C PHE A 184 5.77 17.32 -17.39
N VAL A 185 4.58 17.39 -16.79
CA VAL A 185 3.42 18.09 -17.36
C VAL A 185 3.64 19.60 -17.44
N THR A 186 4.39 20.18 -16.50
CA THR A 186 4.73 21.61 -16.52
C THR A 186 5.65 21.94 -17.71
N GLN A 187 6.62 21.08 -18.00
CA GLN A 187 7.51 21.24 -19.17
C GLN A 187 6.83 20.87 -20.49
N ARG A 188 5.88 19.93 -20.45
CA ARG A 188 5.16 19.39 -21.60
C ARG A 188 3.65 19.35 -21.34
N PRO A 189 2.95 20.50 -21.44
CA PRO A 189 1.51 20.55 -21.15
C PRO A 189 0.67 19.60 -22.03
N ASP A 190 1.14 19.29 -23.24
CA ASP A 190 0.55 18.32 -24.17
C ASP A 190 0.55 16.87 -23.66
N MET A 191 1.32 16.58 -22.62
CA MET A 191 1.35 15.26 -21.98
C MET A 191 0.22 15.06 -20.97
N LYS A 192 -0.54 16.11 -20.65
CA LYS A 192 -1.69 15.99 -19.74
C LYS A 192 -2.75 15.05 -20.29
N GLU A 193 -3.07 15.15 -21.58
CA GLU A 193 -4.04 14.30 -22.26
C GLU A 193 -3.59 12.83 -22.21
N ARG A 194 -2.30 12.58 -22.49
CA ARG A 194 -1.71 11.25 -22.40
C ARG A 194 -1.77 10.70 -20.98
N LEU A 195 -1.49 11.52 -19.97
CA LEU A 195 -1.62 11.13 -18.57
C LEU A 195 -3.06 10.74 -18.22
N ALA A 196 -4.05 11.45 -18.77
CA ALA A 196 -5.46 11.13 -18.58
C ALA A 196 -5.86 9.80 -19.23
N GLU A 197 -5.24 9.40 -20.34
CA GLU A 197 -5.46 8.09 -20.96
C GLU A 197 -4.99 6.94 -20.07
N PHE A 198 -3.82 7.07 -19.44
CA PHE A 198 -3.24 6.01 -18.62
C PHE A 198 -3.81 5.95 -17.19
N TYR A 199 -4.07 7.10 -16.59
CA TYR A 199 -4.42 7.20 -15.16
C TYR A 199 -5.78 7.84 -14.89
N GLY A 200 -6.51 8.24 -15.93
CA GLY A 200 -7.78 8.93 -15.82
C GLY A 200 -7.65 10.45 -15.69
N SER A 201 -8.67 11.16 -16.18
CA SER A 201 -8.73 12.62 -16.17
C SER A 201 -8.62 13.24 -14.78
N GLY A 202 -9.19 12.57 -13.76
CA GLY A 202 -9.14 13.05 -12.38
C GLY A 202 -7.71 13.16 -11.83
N LEU A 203 -6.84 12.18 -12.09
CA LEU A 203 -5.44 12.28 -11.68
C LEU A 203 -4.70 13.33 -12.51
N ALA A 204 -4.92 13.36 -13.84
CA ALA A 204 -4.26 14.32 -14.71
C ALA A 204 -4.57 15.78 -14.34
N ASP A 205 -5.83 16.08 -13.99
CA ASP A 205 -6.25 17.38 -13.49
C ASP A 205 -5.62 17.72 -12.14
N ARG A 206 -5.49 16.74 -11.25
CA ARG A 206 -4.82 16.92 -9.95
C ARG A 206 -3.35 17.25 -10.15
N ILE A 207 -2.64 16.48 -10.98
CA ILE A 207 -1.22 16.71 -11.30
C ILE A 207 -1.02 18.11 -11.88
N ALA A 208 -1.82 18.50 -12.87
CA ALA A 208 -1.69 19.82 -13.51
C ALA A 208 -1.92 21.01 -12.55
N LYS A 209 -2.57 20.80 -11.40
CA LYS A 209 -2.86 21.83 -10.39
C LYS A 209 -1.97 21.75 -9.16
N THR A 210 -1.10 20.74 -9.08
CA THR A 210 -0.27 20.49 -7.89
C THR A 210 1.01 21.29 -7.96
N ASP A 211 1.41 21.89 -6.84
CA ASP A 211 2.72 22.55 -6.71
C ASP A 211 3.79 21.53 -6.35
N ALA A 212 4.77 21.34 -7.24
CA ALA A 212 5.91 20.44 -7.03
C ALA A 212 6.74 20.83 -5.80
N ASN A 213 6.86 22.12 -5.46
CA ASN A 213 7.64 22.56 -4.30
C ASN A 213 6.99 22.10 -2.99
N ARG A 214 5.65 22.16 -2.93
CA ARG A 214 4.89 21.64 -1.78
C ARG A 214 5.09 20.14 -1.63
N LEU A 215 5.04 19.38 -2.72
CA LEU A 215 5.29 17.93 -2.67
C LEU A 215 6.72 17.65 -2.18
N ASN A 216 7.72 18.37 -2.70
CA ASN A 216 9.12 18.18 -2.31
C ASN A 216 9.35 18.48 -0.82
N ALA A 217 8.76 19.54 -0.28
CA ALA A 217 8.83 19.85 1.15
C ALA A 217 8.23 18.73 2.01
N GLU A 218 7.07 18.19 1.60
CA GLU A 218 6.42 17.09 2.31
C GLU A 218 7.22 15.78 2.22
N ILE A 219 7.85 15.50 1.07
CA ILE A 219 8.75 14.35 0.90
C ILE A 219 9.91 14.44 1.89
N GLU A 220 10.59 15.59 1.98
CA GLU A 220 11.69 15.79 2.92
C GLU A 220 11.24 15.60 4.38
N GLU A 221 10.06 16.11 4.75
CA GLU A 221 9.50 15.92 6.09
C GLU A 221 9.23 14.44 6.40
N LEU A 222 8.58 13.72 5.49
CA LEU A 222 8.25 12.31 5.65
C LEU A 222 9.51 11.44 5.77
N LEU A 223 10.48 11.66 4.89
CA LEU A 223 11.75 10.93 4.93
C LEU A 223 12.56 11.28 6.18
N GLY A 224 12.60 12.56 6.57
CA GLY A 224 13.23 13.01 7.82
C GLY A 224 12.59 12.35 9.04
N ARG A 225 11.25 12.19 9.03
CA ARG A 225 10.52 11.46 10.07
C ARG A 225 10.90 9.98 10.11
N VAL A 226 11.14 9.33 8.98
CA VAL A 226 11.63 7.92 8.96
C VAL A 226 12.98 7.81 9.67
N VAL A 227 13.93 8.68 9.35
CA VAL A 227 15.27 8.67 9.98
C VAL A 227 15.19 8.99 11.47
N LYS A 228 14.37 9.97 11.86
CA LYS A 228 14.29 10.44 13.24
C LYS A 228 13.48 9.51 14.14
N ASP A 229 12.28 9.15 13.71
CA ASP A 229 11.28 8.54 14.57
C ASP A 229 11.15 7.03 14.34
N TYR A 230 11.72 6.48 13.26
CA TYR A 230 11.59 5.08 12.85
C TYR A 230 12.94 4.42 12.45
N ALA A 231 14.05 4.88 13.04
CA ALA A 231 15.40 4.38 12.77
C ALA A 231 15.58 2.87 13.05
N ASP A 232 14.75 2.30 13.91
CA ASP A 232 14.76 0.90 14.33
C ASP A 232 14.04 -0.04 13.37
N VAL A 233 13.16 0.50 12.52
CA VAL A 233 12.31 -0.28 11.58
C VAL A 233 13.17 -1.13 10.66
N GLN A 234 12.77 -2.39 10.49
CA GLN A 234 13.52 -3.39 9.73
C GLN A 234 14.99 -3.51 10.18
N ASN A 235 15.28 -3.47 11.49
CA ASN A 235 16.64 -3.49 12.04
C ASN A 235 17.53 -2.35 11.47
N GLY A 236 16.93 -1.20 11.17
CA GLY A 236 17.59 0.01 10.65
C GLY A 236 17.95 0.00 9.18
N THR A 237 17.58 -1.04 8.42
CA THR A 237 17.83 -1.04 6.97
C THR A 237 16.95 -0.04 6.22
N LEU A 238 15.75 0.26 6.74
CA LEU A 238 14.86 1.27 6.17
C LEU A 238 15.50 2.65 6.28
N ALA A 239 15.94 3.05 7.48
CA ALA A 239 16.55 4.36 7.71
C ALA A 239 17.81 4.58 6.87
N LYS A 240 18.71 3.59 6.77
CA LYS A 240 19.90 3.68 5.89
C LYS A 240 19.54 3.87 4.41
N SER A 241 18.42 3.29 3.97
CA SER A 241 17.95 3.49 2.60
C SER A 241 17.39 4.89 2.41
N VAL A 242 16.64 5.39 3.39
CA VAL A 242 16.09 6.75 3.39
C VAL A 242 17.17 7.83 3.49
N GLU A 243 18.23 7.63 4.29
CA GLU A 243 19.35 8.57 4.39
C GLU A 243 20.02 8.81 3.04
N ARG A 244 20.20 7.76 2.23
CA ARG A 244 20.73 7.88 0.87
C ARG A 244 19.80 8.69 -0.03
N GLU A 245 18.49 8.42 0.01
CA GLU A 245 17.51 9.14 -0.79
C GLU A 245 17.38 10.62 -0.35
N LEU A 246 17.42 10.91 0.96
CA LEU A 246 17.48 12.28 1.47
C LEU A 246 18.73 13.01 0.99
N PHE A 247 19.89 12.35 0.99
CA PHE A 247 21.11 12.93 0.46
C PHE A 247 20.97 13.30 -1.01
N GLU A 248 20.39 12.42 -1.84
CA GLU A 248 20.10 12.70 -3.25
C GLU A 248 19.18 13.93 -3.41
N ILE A 249 18.09 14.00 -2.65
CA ILE A 249 17.14 15.12 -2.71
C ILE A 249 17.79 16.44 -2.30
N GLN A 250 18.58 16.42 -1.23
CA GLN A 250 19.14 17.64 -0.64
C GLN A 250 20.37 18.17 -1.40
N ASN A 251 21.14 17.27 -2.02
CA ASN A 251 22.46 17.59 -2.57
C ASN A 251 22.59 17.34 -4.08
N LEU A 252 21.80 16.43 -4.68
CA LEU A 252 21.94 15.98 -6.07
C LEU A 252 20.74 16.37 -6.96
N ALA A 253 19.96 17.38 -6.57
CA ALA A 253 18.81 17.88 -7.32
C ALA A 253 19.15 19.10 -8.20
N ILE A 254 18.27 19.41 -9.16
CA ILE A 254 18.39 20.61 -10.02
C ILE A 254 18.54 21.87 -9.17
N GLY A 255 19.51 22.72 -9.53
CA GLY A 255 19.79 23.97 -8.82
C GLY A 255 20.74 23.81 -7.62
N LYS A 256 21.09 22.58 -7.22
CA LYS A 256 22.16 22.33 -6.25
C LYS A 256 23.54 22.42 -6.91
N SER A 257 24.55 22.70 -6.11
CA SER A 257 25.94 22.62 -6.59
C SER A 257 26.30 21.15 -6.79
N ALA A 258 26.72 20.79 -8.00
CA ALA A 258 27.26 19.46 -8.27
C ALA A 258 28.43 19.18 -7.31
N PRO A 259 28.49 17.99 -6.67
CA PRO A 259 29.62 17.60 -5.83
C PRO A 259 30.93 17.68 -6.61
N GLU A 260 32.04 17.88 -5.91
CA GLU A 260 33.35 17.76 -6.53
C GLU A 260 33.54 16.34 -7.05
N ILE A 261 34.14 16.24 -8.24
CA ILE A 261 34.59 14.98 -8.82
C ILE A 261 36.06 15.18 -9.13
N ASP A 262 36.90 14.35 -8.55
CA ASP A 262 38.32 14.26 -8.84
C ASP A 262 38.65 12.85 -9.32
N GLY A 263 39.53 12.76 -10.30
CA GLY A 263 39.93 11.49 -10.89
C GLY A 263 41.04 11.66 -11.92
N GLU A 264 41.54 10.53 -12.40
CA GLU A 264 42.48 10.44 -13.51
C GLU A 264 41.73 10.02 -14.77
N ASP A 265 42.03 10.64 -15.90
CA ASP A 265 41.54 10.17 -17.20
C ASP A 265 42.34 8.94 -17.70
N VAL A 266 42.00 8.45 -18.89
CA VAL A 266 42.64 7.26 -19.49
C VAL A 266 44.13 7.44 -19.79
N ASP A 267 44.62 8.68 -19.86
CA ASP A 267 46.03 9.02 -20.08
C ASP A 267 46.75 9.35 -18.76
N GLY A 268 46.08 9.20 -17.61
CA GLY A 268 46.62 9.49 -16.28
C GLY A 268 46.63 10.97 -15.92
N VAL A 269 45.90 11.82 -16.67
CA VAL A 269 45.80 13.24 -16.35
C VAL A 269 44.75 13.42 -15.26
N VAL A 270 45.18 13.95 -14.12
CA VAL A 270 44.27 14.32 -13.03
C VAL A 270 43.42 15.51 -13.45
N PHE A 271 42.11 15.41 -13.23
CA PHE A 271 41.17 16.52 -13.43
C PHE A 271 40.25 16.69 -12.22
N LYS A 272 39.69 17.89 -12.08
CA LYS A 272 38.60 18.18 -11.14
C LYS A 272 37.41 18.82 -11.84
N LEU A 273 36.20 18.51 -11.42
CA LEU A 273 34.99 19.14 -11.97
C LEU A 273 35.01 20.67 -11.79
N SER A 274 35.56 21.15 -10.69
CA SER A 274 35.72 22.59 -10.44
C SER A 274 36.62 23.32 -11.46
N GLU A 275 37.49 22.63 -12.19
CA GLU A 275 38.33 23.23 -13.24
C GLU A 275 37.52 23.66 -14.47
N TYR A 276 36.29 23.14 -14.61
CA TYR A 276 35.39 23.46 -15.73
C TYR A 276 34.39 24.58 -15.39
N ARG A 277 34.56 25.28 -14.26
CA ARG A 277 33.70 26.42 -13.90
C ARG A 277 33.68 27.46 -15.03
N GLY A 278 32.48 27.97 -15.31
CA GLY A 278 32.24 28.88 -16.44
C GLY A 278 31.90 28.19 -17.76
N LYS A 279 31.94 26.86 -17.83
CA LYS A 279 31.46 26.07 -18.97
C LYS A 279 30.17 25.32 -18.61
N VAL A 280 29.41 24.94 -19.64
CA VAL A 280 28.39 23.90 -19.52
C VAL A 280 29.09 22.55 -19.63
N VAL A 281 28.88 21.68 -18.63
CA VAL A 281 29.51 20.36 -18.54
C VAL A 281 28.42 19.30 -18.59
N VAL A 282 28.60 18.29 -19.44
CA VAL A 282 27.80 17.07 -19.45
C VAL A 282 28.64 15.97 -18.79
N LEU A 283 28.09 15.33 -17.76
CA LEU A 283 28.69 14.17 -17.10
C LEU A 283 27.94 12.92 -17.54
N ASP A 284 28.66 11.96 -18.10
CA ASP A 284 28.13 10.69 -18.56
C ASP A 284 28.81 9.54 -17.79
N PHE A 285 28.00 8.74 -17.09
CA PHE A 285 28.46 7.61 -16.29
C PHE A 285 28.13 6.31 -17.03
N TRP A 286 29.17 5.62 -17.53
CA TRP A 286 29.06 4.37 -18.28
C TRP A 286 30.16 3.38 -17.87
N GLY A 287 30.07 2.13 -18.33
CA GLY A 287 31.10 1.12 -18.13
C GLY A 287 31.12 0.08 -19.26
N ASP A 288 32.29 -0.50 -19.53
CA ASP A 288 32.49 -1.65 -20.41
C ASP A 288 32.44 -2.95 -19.59
N TRP A 289 31.72 -3.96 -20.10
CA TRP A 289 31.52 -5.26 -19.45
C TRP A 289 31.95 -6.42 -20.33
#